data_AF-F2IA72-F1
#
_entry.id   AF-F2IA72-F1
#
_cell.length_a   1.000
_cell.length_b   1.000
_cell.length_c   1.000
_cell.angle_alpha   90.00
_cell.angle_beta   90.00
_cell.angle_gamma   90.00
#
_symmetry.space_group_name_H-M   'P 1'
#
loop_
_entity.id
_entity.type
_entity.pdbx_description
1 polymer ?
#
loop_
_entity_poly.entity_id
_entity_poly.type
_entity_poly.pdbx_seq_one_letter_code
_entity_poly.pdbx_strand_id
1 'polypeptide(L)'
;MENRLTKNRFIQTSAVKQINEATIVLRHFIELSAKLLPFLNELSKKSTLLPHEQSDRNKIIEVYHNYTFDTSTSEILMESDILKTIQDTFRSIEKRKTDDKSDADQLITAFQKKHQQLVRNWTMTDKN
;
A
#
# COMPACT_ATOMS: atom_id res chain seq x y z
N MET A 1 -1.61 -8.50 -45.50
CA MET A 1 -1.98 -9.01 -44.15
C MET A 1 -1.02 -8.56 -43.04
N GLU A 2 0.09 -7.89 -43.35
CA GLU A 2 1.15 -7.56 -42.37
C GLU A 2 0.79 -6.41 -41.39
N ASN A 3 -0.05 -5.46 -41.80
CA ASN A 3 -0.41 -4.29 -40.98
C ASN A 3 -1.21 -4.59 -39.71
N ARG A 4 -1.88 -5.75 -39.61
CA ARG A 4 -2.63 -6.15 -38.41
C ARG A 4 -1.73 -6.76 -37.34
N LEU A 5 -0.66 -7.45 -37.75
CA LEU A 5 0.27 -8.13 -36.84
C LEU A 5 1.18 -7.13 -36.12
N THR A 6 1.69 -6.12 -36.83
CA THR A 6 2.47 -5.02 -36.24
C THR A 6 1.64 -4.14 -35.31
N LYS A 7 0.39 -3.82 -35.68
CA LYS A 7 -0.52 -3.05 -34.82
C LYS A 7 -0.87 -3.79 -33.53
N ASN A 8 -1.15 -5.09 -33.61
CA ASN A 8 -1.41 -5.91 -32.43
C ASN A 8 -0.18 -6.04 -31.51
N ARG A 9 1.03 -6.20 -32.07
CA ARG A 9 2.27 -6.18 -31.29
C ARG A 9 2.48 -4.87 -30.55
N PHE A 10 2.23 -3.73 -31.22
CA PHE A 10 2.42 -2.40 -30.65
C PHE A 10 1.43 -2.12 -29.50
N ILE A 11 0.16 -2.53 -29.66
CA ILE A 11 -0.86 -2.44 -28.60
C ILE A 11 -0.45 -3.30 -27.39
N GLN A 12 0.02 -4.53 -27.63
CA GLN A 12 0.53 -5.41 -26.57
C GLN A 12 1.74 -4.81 -25.83
N THR A 13 2.68 -4.17 -26.54
CA THR A 13 3.85 -3.54 -25.88
C THR A 13 3.44 -2.34 -25.03
N SER A 14 2.48 -1.54 -25.49
CA SER A 14 1.95 -0.42 -24.70
C SER A 14 1.19 -0.87 -23.45
N ALA A 15 0.42 -1.95 -23.55
CA ALA A 15 -0.32 -2.52 -22.43
C ALA A 15 0.64 -3.11 -21.38
N VAL A 16 1.67 -3.84 -21.80
CA VAL A 16 2.72 -4.35 -20.91
C VAL A 16 3.44 -3.21 -20.20
N LYS A 17 3.76 -2.12 -20.91
CA LYS A 17 4.39 -0.94 -20.31
C LYS A 17 3.49 -0.30 -19.23
N GLN A 18 2.20 -0.13 -19.50
CA GLN A 18 1.24 0.42 -18.54
C GLN A 18 1.10 -0.47 -17.30
N ILE A 19 1.06 -1.79 -17.47
CA ILE A 19 1.03 -2.75 -16.37
C ILE A 19 2.28 -2.63 -15.50
N ASN A 20 3.45 -2.52 -16.12
CA ASN A 20 4.71 -2.35 -15.41
C ASN A 20 4.76 -1.03 -14.63
N GLU A 21 4.34 0.08 -15.25
CA GLU A 21 4.26 1.38 -14.57
C GLU A 21 3.29 1.35 -13.39
N ALA A 22 2.10 0.77 -13.58
CA ALA A 22 1.12 0.60 -12.51
C ALA A 22 1.69 -0.25 -11.35
N THR A 23 2.42 -1.32 -11.68
CA THR A 23 3.09 -2.19 -10.71
C THR A 23 4.16 -1.43 -9.92
N ILE A 24 4.96 -0.58 -10.57
CA ILE A 24 5.97 0.26 -9.92
C ILE A 24 5.31 1.25 -8.96
N VAL A 25 4.26 1.96 -9.41
CA VAL A 25 3.50 2.90 -8.57
C VAL A 25 2.92 2.18 -7.35
N LEU A 26 2.37 0.99 -7.55
CA LEU A 26 1.79 0.19 -6.48
C LEU A 26 2.85 -0.29 -5.48
N ARG A 27 4.01 -0.79 -5.95
CA ARG A 27 5.15 -1.13 -5.09
C ARG A 27 5.58 0.07 -4.24
N HIS A 28 5.72 1.24 -4.86
CA HIS A 28 6.12 2.46 -4.15
C HIS A 28 5.10 2.86 -3.07
N PHE A 29 3.81 2.78 -3.37
CA PHE A 29 2.76 3.05 -2.38
C PHE A 29 2.80 2.06 -1.20
N ILE A 30 3.04 0.78 -1.47
CA ILE A 30 3.18 -0.25 -0.43
C ILE A 30 4.40 0.05 0.47
N GLU A 31 5.54 0.41 -0.11
CA GLU A 31 6.75 0.79 0.64
C GLU A 31 6.54 2.05 1.48
N LEU A 32 5.83 3.04 0.94
CA LEU A 32 5.46 4.24 1.69
C LEU A 32 4.57 3.87 2.87
N SER A 33 3.57 3.02 2.65
CA SER A 33 2.68 2.55 3.71
C SER A 33 3.39 1.75 4.79
N ALA A 34 4.47 1.02 4.45
CA ALA A 34 5.33 0.32 5.40
C ALA A 34 6.04 1.27 6.38
N LYS A 35 6.15 2.56 6.05
CA LYS A 35 6.72 3.60 6.93
C LYS A 35 5.63 4.41 7.62
N LEU A 36 4.60 4.81 6.88
CA LEU A 36 3.56 5.71 7.38
C LEU A 36 2.61 5.04 8.37
N LEU A 37 2.18 3.80 8.13
CA LEU A 37 1.24 3.12 9.03
C LEU A 37 1.83 2.85 10.42
N PRO A 38 3.08 2.35 10.58
CA PRO A 38 3.68 2.22 11.90
C PRO A 38 3.82 3.56 12.62
N PHE A 39 4.26 4.61 11.90
CA PHE A 39 4.40 5.94 12.50
C PHE A 39 3.05 6.51 12.94
N LEU A 40 2.01 6.39 12.11
CA LEU A 40 0.64 6.77 12.49
C LEU A 40 0.14 5.98 13.70
N ASN A 41 0.46 4.68 13.75
CA ASN A 41 0.11 3.81 14.88
C ASN A 41 0.78 4.30 16.18
N GLU A 42 2.05 4.68 16.14
CA GLU A 42 2.75 5.27 17.29
C GLU A 42 2.12 6.60 17.73
N LEU A 43 1.82 7.50 16.80
CA LEU A 43 1.14 8.76 17.10
C LEU A 43 -0.26 8.54 17.72
N SER A 44 -0.99 7.52 17.26
CA SER A 44 -2.33 7.19 17.78
C SER A 44 -2.34 6.70 19.24
N LYS A 45 -1.19 6.22 19.74
CA LYS A 45 -1.05 5.71 21.12
C LYS A 45 -0.72 6.79 22.13
N LYS A 46 -0.28 7.96 21.67
CA LYS A 46 0.12 9.05 22.56
C LYS A 46 -1.13 9.73 23.13
N SER A 47 -1.19 9.86 24.45
CA SER A 47 -2.24 10.61 25.13
C SER A 47 -2.18 12.12 24.88
N THR A 48 -0.99 12.63 24.52
CA THR A 48 -0.77 14.03 24.17
C THR A 48 0.23 14.11 23.03
N LEU A 49 -0.13 14.83 21.97
CA LEU A 49 0.71 15.06 20.79
C LEU A 49 1.29 16.48 20.81
N LEU A 50 2.54 16.61 20.42
CA LEU A 50 3.15 17.92 20.16
C LEU A 50 2.53 18.55 18.89
N PRO A 51 2.58 19.88 18.72
CA PRO A 51 1.96 20.55 17.57
C PRO A 51 2.42 20.02 16.21
N HIS A 52 3.71 19.67 16.08
CA HIS A 52 4.25 19.08 14.85
C HIS A 52 3.76 17.64 14.64
N GLU A 53 3.66 16.83 15.69
CA GLU A 53 3.15 15.46 15.62
C GLU A 53 1.67 15.42 15.23
N GLN A 54 0.88 16.38 15.71
CA GLN A 54 -0.51 16.53 15.28
C GLN A 54 -0.61 16.89 13.80
N SER A 55 0.28 17.77 13.32
CA SER A 55 0.38 18.13 11.90
C SER A 55 0.74 16.92 11.04
N ASP A 56 1.75 16.14 11.45
CA ASP A 56 2.19 14.94 10.74
C ASP A 56 1.11 13.87 10.72
N ARG A 57 0.44 13.63 11.85
CA ARG A 57 -0.73 12.73 11.93
C ARG A 57 -1.79 13.12 10.90
N ASN A 58 -2.16 14.39 10.85
CA ASN A 58 -3.22 14.88 9.96
C ASN A 58 -2.83 14.70 8.47
N LYS A 59 -1.58 15.02 8.11
CA LYS A 59 -1.08 14.81 6.74
C LYS A 59 -1.14 13.34 6.33
N ILE A 60 -0.75 12.43 7.23
CA ILE A 60 -0.78 11.00 6.94
C ILE A 60 -2.23 10.53 6.74
N ILE A 61 -3.15 10.94 7.61
CA ILE A 61 -4.57 10.63 7.48
C ILE A 61 -5.12 11.14 6.14
N GLU A 62 -4.78 12.38 5.76
CA GLU A 62 -5.19 12.97 4.48
C GLU A 62 -4.70 12.15 3.27
N VAL A 63 -3.45 11.67 3.29
CA VAL A 63 -2.92 10.78 2.23
C VAL A 63 -3.81 9.55 2.05
N TYR A 64 -4.22 8.90 3.13
CA TYR A 64 -5.06 7.69 3.07
C TYR A 64 -6.53 7.97 2.76
N HIS A 65 -7.07 9.13 3.13
CA HIS A 65 -8.42 9.53 2.73
C HIS A 65 -8.51 9.87 1.25
N ASN A 66 -7.49 10.54 0.71
CA ASN A 66 -7.42 10.89 -0.70
C ASN A 66 -6.99 9.70 -1.58
N TYR A 67 -6.64 8.58 -0.97
CA TYR A 67 -6.27 7.37 -1.68
C TYR A 67 -7.52 6.61 -2.17
N THR A 68 -7.68 6.50 -3.49
CA THR A 68 -8.91 5.96 -4.13
C THR A 68 -8.69 4.64 -4.89
N PHE A 69 -7.55 3.96 -4.75
CA PHE A 69 -7.35 2.73 -5.51
C PHE A 69 -8.30 1.63 -5.06
N ASP A 70 -8.84 0.90 -6.05
CA ASP A 70 -9.55 -0.34 -5.82
C ASP A 70 -8.56 -1.39 -5.28
N THR A 71 -8.89 -1.99 -4.15
CA THR A 71 -8.08 -3.03 -3.51
C THR A 71 -7.90 -4.26 -4.40
N SER A 72 -8.81 -4.50 -5.35
CA SER A 72 -8.68 -5.57 -6.35
C SER A 72 -7.44 -5.41 -7.24
N THR A 73 -6.92 -4.18 -7.37
CA THR A 73 -5.73 -3.89 -8.20
C THR A 73 -4.52 -4.69 -7.76
N SER A 74 -4.29 -4.86 -6.45
CA SER A 74 -3.15 -5.64 -5.97
C SER A 74 -3.34 -7.14 -6.09
N GLU A 75 -4.59 -7.61 -6.10
CA GLU A 75 -4.90 -9.02 -6.37
C GLU A 75 -4.56 -9.36 -7.82
N ILE A 76 -4.88 -8.45 -8.75
CA ILE A 76 -4.62 -8.64 -10.19
C ILE A 76 -3.14 -8.48 -10.52
N LEU A 77 -2.49 -7.42 -10.01
CA LEU A 77 -1.12 -7.08 -10.43
C LEU A 77 -0.03 -7.78 -9.60
N MET A 78 -0.36 -8.24 -8.40
CA MET A 78 0.63 -8.74 -7.43
C MET A 78 0.22 -10.03 -6.73
N GLU A 79 -0.94 -10.60 -7.09
CA GLU A 79 -1.52 -11.79 -6.46
C GLU A 79 -1.60 -11.64 -4.93
N SER A 80 -1.93 -10.43 -4.46
CA SER A 80 -1.93 -10.10 -3.04
C SER A 80 -3.04 -9.13 -2.66
N ASP A 81 -3.68 -9.40 -1.54
CA ASP A 81 -4.64 -8.54 -0.85
C ASP A 81 -3.96 -7.46 0.03
N ILE A 82 -2.73 -7.05 -0.31
CA ILE A 82 -1.93 -6.09 0.46
C ILE A 82 -2.61 -4.70 0.54
N LEU A 83 -3.27 -4.23 -0.52
CA LEU A 83 -4.00 -2.97 -0.46
C LEU A 83 -5.19 -3.03 0.48
N LYS A 84 -5.89 -4.17 0.50
CA LYS A 84 -6.96 -4.41 1.46
C LYS A 84 -6.44 -4.40 2.88
N THR A 85 -5.31 -5.06 3.10
CA THR A 85 -4.61 -5.09 4.40
C THR A 85 -4.19 -3.69 4.86
N ILE A 86 -3.64 -2.86 3.96
CA ILE A 86 -3.29 -1.45 4.23
C ILE A 86 -4.53 -0.65 4.63
N GLN A 87 -5.62 -0.76 3.87
CA GLN A 87 -6.87 -0.04 4.12
C GLN A 87 -7.47 -0.42 5.48
N ASP A 88 -7.52 -1.71 5.81
CA ASP A 88 -8.10 -2.19 7.06
C ASP A 88 -7.22 -1.78 8.25
N THR A 89 -5.90 -1.82 8.09
CA THR A 89 -4.94 -1.34 9.09
C THR A 89 -5.13 0.16 9.37
N PHE A 90 -5.19 0.99 8.33
CA PHE A 90 -5.44 2.42 8.47
C PHE A 90 -6.76 2.71 9.20
N ARG A 91 -7.87 2.08 8.77
CA ARG A 91 -9.18 2.26 9.39
C ARG A 91 -9.19 1.87 10.87
N SER A 92 -8.44 0.83 11.24
CA SER A 92 -8.34 0.41 12.63
C SER A 92 -7.54 1.41 13.47
N ILE A 93 -6.44 1.94 12.94
CA ILE A 93 -5.65 2.99 13.62
C ILE A 93 -6.48 4.28 13.79
N GLU A 94 -7.21 4.69 12.75
CA GLU A 94 -8.03 5.90 12.77
C GLU A 94 -9.16 5.83 13.81
N LYS A 95 -9.82 4.67 13.92
CA LYS A 95 -10.93 4.44 14.85
C LYS A 95 -10.50 4.18 16.29
N ARG A 96 -9.19 4.00 16.55
CA ARG A 96 -8.66 3.67 17.87
C ARG A 96 -9.03 4.76 18.88
N LYS A 97 -9.60 4.34 20.02
CA LYS A 97 -9.70 5.15 21.23
C LYS A 97 -8.49 4.89 22.12
N THR A 98 -8.11 5.88 22.91
CA THR A 98 -6.85 5.95 23.69
C THR A 98 -6.59 4.83 24.72
N ASP A 99 -7.51 3.88 24.90
CA ASP A 99 -7.42 2.80 25.91
C ASP A 99 -7.67 1.38 25.37
N ASP A 100 -7.79 1.22 24.05
CA ASP A 100 -8.09 -0.08 23.46
C ASP A 100 -6.80 -0.86 23.15
N LYS A 101 -6.68 -2.11 23.62
CA LYS A 101 -5.62 -3.06 23.21
C LYS A 101 -5.90 -3.47 21.77
N SER A 102 -5.69 -2.55 20.85
CA SER A 102 -6.52 -2.52 19.66
C SER A 102 -6.02 -3.47 18.58
N ASP A 103 -7.01 -4.03 17.87
CA ASP A 103 -6.88 -4.74 16.60
C ASP A 103 -5.87 -4.10 15.64
N ALA A 104 -5.72 -2.77 15.66
CA ALA A 104 -4.73 -2.04 14.88
C ALA A 104 -3.28 -2.55 15.04
N ASP A 105 -2.85 -2.99 16.24
CA ASP A 105 -1.50 -3.52 16.44
C ASP A 105 -1.33 -4.90 15.79
N GLN A 106 -2.37 -5.73 15.85
CA GLN A 106 -2.39 -7.02 15.17
C GLN A 106 -2.39 -6.84 13.66
N LEU A 107 -3.17 -5.89 13.14
CA LEU A 107 -3.24 -5.54 11.74
C LEU A 107 -1.93 -4.95 11.22
N ILE A 108 -1.27 -4.07 11.98
CA ILE A 108 0.09 -3.59 11.68
C ILE A 108 1.06 -4.76 11.55
N THR A 109 1.03 -5.69 12.50
CA THR A 109 1.92 -6.87 12.48
C THR A 109 1.64 -7.75 11.26
N ALA A 110 0.37 -7.98 10.93
CA ALA A 110 -0.04 -8.74 9.76
C ALA A 110 0.41 -8.07 8.46
N PHE A 111 0.22 -6.75 8.37
CA PHE A 111 0.68 -5.93 7.25
C PHE A 111 2.19 -6.03 7.08
N GLN A 112 2.98 -5.86 8.15
CA GLN A 112 4.44 -5.94 8.09
C GLN A 112 4.93 -7.30 7.61
N LYS A 113 4.33 -8.40 8.09
CA LYS A 113 4.65 -9.76 7.62
C LYS A 113 4.37 -9.93 6.13
N LYS A 114 3.20 -9.49 5.67
CA LYS A 114 2.81 -9.57 4.26
C LYS A 114 3.69 -8.71 3.37
N HIS A 115 4.01 -7.49 3.81
CA HIS A 115 4.97 -6.62 3.15
C HIS A 115 6.34 -7.28 2.98
N GLN A 116 6.89 -7.88 4.05
CA GLN A 116 8.16 -8.60 3.98
C GLN A 116 8.11 -9.78 2.99
N GLN A 117 7.01 -10.53 2.95
CA GLN A 117 6.82 -11.61 1.98
C GLN A 117 6.79 -11.07 0.55
N LEU A 118 6.05 -9.98 0.30
CA LEU A 118 5.98 -9.35 -1.01
C LEU A 118 7.34 -8.84 -1.50
N VAL A 119 8.08 -8.14 -0.64
CA VAL A 119 9.43 -7.64 -1.00
C VAL A 119 10.37 -8.79 -1.35
N ARG A 120 10.29 -9.92 -0.62
CA ARG A 120 11.05 -11.14 -0.95
C ARG A 120 10.66 -11.69 -2.32
N ASN A 121 9.36 -11.78 -2.62
CA ASN A 121 8.87 -12.24 -3.91
C ASN A 121 9.37 -11.34 -5.05
N TRP A 122 9.27 -10.01 -4.90
CA TRP A 122 9.76 -9.06 -5.91
C TRP A 122 11.26 -9.20 -6.13
N THR A 123 12.04 -9.34 -5.05
CA THR A 123 13.49 -9.52 -5.15
C THR A 123 13.87 -10.82 -5.88
N MET A 124 13.07 -11.88 -5.74
CA MET A 124 13.28 -13.14 -6.46
C MET A 124 12.91 -13.00 -7.95
N THR A 125 11.80 -12.32 -8.26
CA THR A 125 11.38 -12.06 -9.64
C THR A 125 12.37 -11.15 -10.37
N ASP A 126 12.87 -10.11 -9.71
CA ASP A 126 13.78 -9.13 -10.32
C ASP A 126 15.21 -9.69 -10.52
N LYS A 127 15.54 -10.84 -9.90
CA LYS A 127 16.83 -11.54 -10.05
C LYS A 127 16.83 -12.66 -11.10
N ASN A 128 15.65 -13.06 -11.58
CA ASN A 128 15.47 -14.07 -12.64
C ASN A 128 15.28 -13.41 -14.00
#